data_AF-A0A0U3LIB5-F1
#
_entry.id   AF-A0A0U3LIB5-F1
#
_cell.length_a   1.000
_cell.length_b   1.000
_cell.length_c   1.000
_cell.angle_alpha   90.00
_cell.angle_beta   90.00
_cell.angle_gamma   90.00
#
_symmetry.space_group_name_H-M   'P 1'
#
loop_
_entity.id
_entity.type
_entity.pdbx_description
1 polymer ?
#
loop_
_entity_poly.entity_id
_entity_poly.type
_entity_poly.pdbx_seq_one_letter_code
_entity_poly.pdbx_strand_id
1 'polypeptide(L)'
;MYTHTTTPSGAPVHAYALGDGHTLNLNPQEQKALERLQHQLSNIAQRLLDVGVAADPRAPAPTKNAFKVIESLITDAALWFLSVDPKKLAKDHDMVQQPLVRQDMLRRIHSVTLAEAKLIQNAVCTSRQLWRELCTLAESPDFNPDAARHPQVYDDVRMRIYPWINTINRALESRLMSEQGSSAPQAAEAAEPAKSTTPLTPPARPARPAPARPPALAKPQATPPPQTPPKPQTPPKPQATPKPQAPQRPPRATPQQAALVAQAALEIRTLHEWRGLGGEIVPHVIVTLPGWPTGCSLHIRNMQGAMLDEFGPPLADGKAPVTLLLNAGEGHYSAHINGQRVPVPAGGDCFYRAILVSMSSADRTAFLESVGADPTEPYAAESLAKLREATSGQLAAAPARFGPLLELMQAAEGEPGR
;
A
#
# COMPACT_ATOMS: atom_id res chain seq x y z
N MET A 1 -26.54 16.33 -3.29
CA MET A 1 -27.11 16.92 -4.53
C MET A 1 -28.29 17.75 -4.08
N TYR A 2 -28.24 19.06 -4.31
CA TYR A 2 -29.25 20.00 -3.84
C TYR A 2 -30.32 20.19 -4.93
N THR A 3 -31.60 19.94 -4.62
CA THR A 3 -32.73 20.20 -5.53
C THR A 3 -33.36 21.55 -5.23
N HIS A 4 -33.49 22.39 -6.25
CA HIS A 4 -34.08 23.73 -6.15
C HIS A 4 -35.61 23.63 -6.21
N THR A 5 -36.30 24.18 -5.22
CA THR A 5 -37.77 24.27 -5.20
C THR A 5 -38.20 25.72 -5.08
N THR A 6 -38.99 26.20 -6.04
CA THR A 6 -39.60 27.54 -6.01
C THR A 6 -40.90 27.53 -5.20
N THR A 7 -40.94 28.24 -4.08
CA THR A 7 -42.17 28.49 -3.31
C THR A 7 -42.92 29.73 -3.83
N PRO A 8 -44.25 29.67 -3.96
CA PRO A 8 -45.06 30.82 -4.38
C PRO A 8 -45.31 31.76 -3.19
N SER A 9 -45.11 33.06 -3.40
CA SER A 9 -45.43 34.20 -2.50
C SER A 9 -44.32 34.64 -1.51
N GLY A 10 -43.61 35.72 -1.90
CA GLY A 10 -42.90 36.63 -0.99
C GLY A 10 -41.40 36.34 -0.79
N ALA A 11 -40.55 37.09 -1.51
CA ALA A 11 -39.08 37.00 -1.61
C ALA A 11 -38.56 35.64 -2.13
N PRO A 12 -37.55 35.61 -3.03
CA PRO A 12 -36.95 34.36 -3.48
C PRO A 12 -36.17 33.74 -2.31
N VAL A 13 -36.85 32.91 -1.52
CA VAL A 13 -36.20 32.03 -0.56
C VAL A 13 -35.63 30.87 -1.36
N HIS A 14 -34.30 30.81 -1.42
CA HIS A 14 -33.62 29.66 -2.02
C HIS A 14 -33.67 28.51 -1.02
N ALA A 15 -34.69 27.67 -1.20
CA ALA A 15 -34.94 26.49 -0.39
C ALA A 15 -34.16 25.30 -0.95
N TYR A 16 -33.35 24.68 -0.09
CA TYR A 16 -32.54 23.50 -0.39
C TYR A 16 -32.95 22.33 0.48
N ALA A 17 -33.39 21.23 -0.13
CA ALA A 17 -33.64 20.00 0.59
C ALA A 17 -32.32 19.37 1.08
N LEU A 18 -32.23 19.12 2.38
CA LEU A 18 -31.20 18.34 3.04
C LEU A 18 -31.60 16.86 3.05
N GLY A 19 -30.61 15.97 3.19
CA GLY A 19 -30.82 14.52 3.09
C GLY A 19 -31.66 13.91 4.23
N ASP A 20 -31.91 14.66 5.28
CA ASP A 20 -32.75 14.30 6.44
C ASP A 20 -34.20 14.78 6.32
N GLY A 21 -34.57 15.38 5.17
CA GLY A 21 -35.90 15.92 4.92
C GLY A 21 -36.10 17.35 5.44
N HIS A 22 -35.08 17.96 6.04
CA HIS A 22 -35.12 19.39 6.36
C HIS A 22 -34.88 20.25 5.12
N THR A 23 -35.41 21.47 5.13
CA THR A 23 -35.18 22.45 4.06
C THR A 23 -34.37 23.61 4.64
N LEU A 24 -33.21 23.86 4.03
CA LEU A 24 -32.35 24.99 4.35
C LEU A 24 -32.77 26.19 3.49
N ASN A 25 -33.21 27.26 4.13
CA ASN A 25 -33.57 28.50 3.48
C ASN A 25 -32.38 29.45 3.55
N LEU A 26 -31.75 29.73 2.40
CA LEU A 26 -30.65 30.67 2.33
C LEU A 26 -31.15 32.08 2.04
N ASN A 27 -30.58 33.06 2.74
CA ASN A 27 -30.74 34.45 2.36
C ASN A 27 -29.94 34.75 1.07
N PRO A 28 -30.20 35.88 0.38
CA PRO A 28 -29.53 36.19 -0.89
C PRO A 28 -27.99 36.27 -0.81
N GLN A 29 -27.43 36.65 0.34
CA GLN A 29 -25.98 36.71 0.54
C GLN A 29 -25.37 35.31 0.71
N GLU A 30 -26.02 34.44 1.50
CA GLU A 30 -25.64 33.03 1.66
C GLU A 30 -25.75 32.26 0.35
N GLN A 31 -26.83 32.51 -0.42
CA GLN A 31 -27.00 31.97 -1.75
C GLN A 31 -25.81 32.31 -2.66
N LYS A 32 -25.46 33.60 -2.70
CA LYS A 32 -24.34 34.08 -3.51
C LYS A 32 -23.00 33.51 -3.05
N ALA A 33 -22.82 33.30 -1.74
CA ALA A 33 -21.63 32.65 -1.21
C ALA A 33 -21.57 31.16 -1.62
N LEU A 34 -22.69 30.45 -1.56
CA LEU A 34 -22.79 29.07 -2.01
C LEU A 34 -22.49 28.93 -3.51
N GLU A 35 -23.02 29.82 -4.34
CA GLU A 35 -22.75 29.86 -5.79
C GLU A 35 -21.27 30.10 -6.08
N ARG A 36 -20.63 31.02 -5.34
CA ARG A 36 -19.18 31.25 -5.46
C ARG A 36 -18.37 30.02 -5.07
N LEU A 37 -18.72 29.37 -3.96
CA LEU A 37 -18.05 28.15 -3.52
C LEU A 37 -18.23 27.03 -4.55
N GLN A 38 -19.44 26.82 -5.06
CA GLN A 38 -19.69 25.83 -6.11
C GLN A 38 -18.85 26.11 -7.35
N HIS A 39 -18.78 27.37 -7.79
CA HIS A 39 -17.94 27.75 -8.92
C HIS A 39 -16.44 27.49 -8.66
N GLN A 40 -15.94 27.81 -7.45
CA GLN A 40 -14.56 27.51 -7.05
C GLN A 40 -14.28 26.00 -7.06
N LEU A 41 -15.21 25.19 -6.52
CA LEU A 41 -15.08 23.74 -6.50
C LEU A 41 -15.09 23.14 -7.91
N SER A 42 -15.94 23.62 -8.82
CA SER A 42 -15.90 23.22 -10.23
C SER A 42 -14.56 23.57 -10.90
N ASN A 43 -14.00 24.74 -10.60
CA ASN A 43 -12.69 25.15 -11.12
C ASN A 43 -11.54 24.27 -10.56
N ILE A 44 -11.59 23.92 -9.27
CA ILE A 44 -10.65 22.96 -8.68
C ILE A 44 -10.79 21.60 -9.35
N ALA A 45 -12.01 21.11 -9.56
CA ALA A 45 -12.26 19.84 -10.23
C ALA A 45 -11.67 19.80 -11.64
N GLN A 46 -11.78 20.89 -12.38
CA GLN A 46 -11.16 21.02 -13.69
C GLN A 46 -9.63 20.96 -13.60
N ARG A 47 -9.01 21.70 -12.68
CA ARG A 47 -7.55 21.68 -12.50
C ARG A 47 -7.03 20.30 -12.10
N LEU A 48 -7.72 19.59 -11.22
CA LEU A 48 -7.33 18.22 -10.84
C LEU A 48 -7.48 17.25 -12.02
N LEU A 49 -8.53 17.41 -12.82
CA LEU A 49 -8.73 16.63 -14.04
C LEU A 49 -7.58 16.86 -15.04
N ASP A 50 -7.17 18.11 -15.23
CA ASP A 50 -6.04 18.47 -16.10
C ASP A 50 -4.73 17.84 -15.61
N VAL A 51 -4.49 17.82 -14.28
CA VAL A 51 -3.36 17.12 -13.67
C VAL A 51 -3.44 15.61 -13.91
N GLY A 52 -4.63 15.02 -13.76
CA GLY A 52 -4.84 13.59 -14.02
C GLY A 52 -4.53 13.20 -15.47
N VAL A 53 -4.91 14.04 -16.44
CA VAL A 53 -4.59 13.86 -17.86
C VAL A 53 -3.08 14.01 -18.10
N ALA A 54 -2.45 15.01 -17.49
CA ALA A 54 -1.01 15.25 -17.64
C ALA A 54 -0.15 14.11 -17.05
N ALA A 55 -0.64 13.44 -16.00
CA ALA A 55 0.07 12.34 -15.35
C ALA A 55 0.11 11.04 -16.17
N ASP A 56 -0.82 10.82 -17.10
CA ASP A 56 -0.82 9.67 -17.99
C ASP A 56 -1.14 10.13 -19.43
N PRO A 57 -0.13 10.29 -20.30
CA PRO A 57 -0.33 10.68 -21.70
C PRO A 57 -1.20 9.72 -22.52
N ARG A 58 -1.43 8.50 -22.00
CA ARG A 58 -2.30 7.49 -22.62
C ARG A 58 -3.72 7.52 -22.05
N ALA A 59 -3.98 8.35 -21.04
CA ALA A 59 -5.32 8.52 -20.49
C ALA A 59 -6.28 8.98 -21.59
N PRO A 60 -7.53 8.48 -21.57
CA PRO A 60 -8.54 8.95 -22.51
C PRO A 60 -8.79 10.44 -22.30
N ALA A 61 -9.38 11.08 -23.30
CA ALA A 61 -9.91 12.42 -23.14
C ALA A 61 -10.87 12.48 -21.93
N PRO A 62 -10.78 13.53 -21.10
CA PRO A 62 -11.61 13.65 -19.91
C PRO A 62 -13.10 13.57 -20.26
N THR A 63 -13.83 12.70 -19.55
CA THR A 63 -15.27 12.55 -19.75
C THR A 63 -16.05 13.44 -18.79
N LYS A 64 -17.28 13.79 -19.16
CA LYS A 64 -18.22 14.50 -18.27
C LYS A 64 -18.50 13.73 -16.98
N ASN A 65 -18.48 12.39 -17.03
CA ASN A 65 -18.72 11.54 -15.87
C ASN A 65 -17.55 11.60 -14.87
N ALA A 66 -16.31 11.47 -15.35
CA ALA A 66 -15.11 11.61 -14.50
C ALA A 66 -15.07 12.98 -13.81
N PHE A 67 -15.33 14.07 -14.57
CA PHE A 67 -15.43 15.41 -14.00
C PHE A 67 -16.47 15.48 -12.85
N LYS A 68 -17.67 14.93 -13.06
CA LYS A 68 -18.74 14.96 -12.06
C LYS A 68 -18.41 14.13 -10.81
N VAL A 69 -17.70 13.02 -10.96
CA VAL A 69 -17.21 12.24 -9.82
C VAL A 69 -16.17 13.04 -9.04
N ILE A 70 -15.17 13.61 -9.72
CA ILE A 70 -14.13 14.44 -9.09
C ILE A 70 -14.75 15.65 -8.37
N GLU A 71 -15.62 16.40 -9.04
CA GLU A 71 -16.33 17.55 -8.46
C GLU A 71 -17.09 17.17 -7.18
N SER A 72 -17.78 16.02 -7.19
CA SER A 72 -18.53 15.57 -6.02
C SER A 72 -17.62 15.12 -4.88
N LEU A 73 -16.49 14.48 -5.18
CA LEU A 73 -15.47 14.10 -4.20
C LEU A 73 -14.85 15.32 -3.53
N ILE A 74 -14.41 16.31 -4.33
CA ILE A 74 -13.84 17.55 -3.79
C ILE A 74 -14.87 18.31 -2.96
N THR A 75 -16.14 18.32 -3.39
CA THR A 75 -17.20 18.97 -2.61
C THR A 75 -17.32 18.37 -1.21
N ASP A 76 -17.32 17.04 -1.08
CA ASP A 76 -17.41 16.37 0.22
C ASP A 76 -16.19 16.70 1.10
N ALA A 77 -14.98 16.65 0.53
CA ALA A 77 -13.75 16.97 1.25
C ALA A 77 -13.67 18.45 1.66
N ALA A 78 -14.05 19.36 0.77
CA ALA A 78 -14.03 20.80 0.99
C ALA A 78 -15.05 21.24 2.05
N LEU A 79 -16.26 20.68 2.04
CA LEU A 79 -17.27 20.98 3.06
C LEU A 79 -16.80 20.55 4.44
N TRP A 80 -16.17 19.38 4.56
CA TRP A 80 -15.55 18.97 5.83
C TRP A 80 -14.39 19.89 6.22
N PHE A 81 -13.48 20.18 5.29
CA PHE A 81 -12.32 21.04 5.51
C PHE A 81 -12.70 22.45 5.98
N LEU A 82 -13.74 23.04 5.39
CA LEU A 82 -14.22 24.38 5.76
C LEU A 82 -15.07 24.41 7.03
N SER A 83 -15.57 23.26 7.50
CA SER A 83 -16.42 23.16 8.70
C SER A 83 -15.70 22.64 9.94
N VAL A 84 -14.51 22.07 9.78
CA VAL A 84 -13.75 21.52 10.90
C VAL A 84 -13.31 22.64 11.86
N ASP A 85 -13.54 22.45 13.15
CA ASP A 85 -13.06 23.36 14.20
C ASP A 85 -11.64 22.96 14.61
N PRO A 86 -10.61 23.80 14.35
CA PRO A 86 -9.23 23.52 14.71
C PRO A 86 -9.03 23.14 16.18
N LYS A 87 -9.80 23.75 17.09
CA LYS A 87 -9.68 23.50 18.54
C LYS A 87 -10.25 22.14 18.93
N LYS A 88 -11.28 21.67 18.22
CA LYS A 88 -11.80 20.30 18.41
C LYS A 88 -10.84 19.29 17.81
N LEU A 89 -10.25 19.62 16.66
CA LEU A 89 -9.27 18.77 16.00
C LEU A 89 -8.05 18.49 16.87
N ALA A 90 -7.51 19.53 17.51
CA ALA A 90 -6.36 19.43 18.40
C ALA A 90 -6.61 18.52 19.63
N LYS A 91 -7.87 18.25 19.97
CA LYS A 91 -8.28 17.38 21.08
C LYS A 91 -8.71 15.98 20.62
N ASP A 92 -8.85 15.77 19.32
CA ASP A 92 -9.34 14.52 18.73
C ASP A 92 -8.15 13.58 18.47
N HIS A 93 -7.57 13.00 19.52
CA HIS A 93 -6.42 12.10 19.34
C HIS A 93 -6.78 10.80 18.62
N ASP A 94 -8.05 10.41 18.64
CA ASP A 94 -8.56 9.17 18.04
C ASP A 94 -8.92 9.31 16.54
N MET A 95 -8.68 10.48 15.93
CA MET A 95 -9.01 10.78 14.53
C MET A 95 -10.48 10.54 14.16
N VAL A 96 -11.41 10.79 15.10
CA VAL A 96 -12.86 10.63 14.87
C VAL A 96 -13.36 11.69 13.88
N GLN A 97 -12.81 12.91 13.95
CA GLN A 97 -13.15 14.00 13.05
C GLN A 97 -12.39 13.84 11.74
N GLN A 98 -12.98 13.18 10.75
CA GLN A 98 -12.40 13.02 9.41
C GLN A 98 -13.50 13.06 8.34
N PRO A 99 -13.18 13.45 7.09
CA PRO A 99 -14.16 13.42 6.03
C PRO A 99 -14.54 11.97 5.73
N LEU A 100 -15.83 11.71 5.54
CA LEU A 100 -16.34 10.39 5.19
C LEU A 100 -16.70 10.34 3.70
N VAL A 101 -16.27 9.28 3.02
CA VAL A 101 -16.72 9.02 1.65
C VAL A 101 -18.14 8.47 1.70
N ARG A 102 -19.10 9.19 1.14
CA ARG A 102 -20.50 8.75 1.15
C ARG A 102 -20.69 7.47 0.31
N GLN A 103 -21.61 6.61 0.72
CA GLN A 103 -21.86 5.31 0.06
C GLN A 103 -22.40 5.46 -1.38
N ASP A 104 -23.17 6.51 -1.67
CA ASP A 104 -23.56 6.85 -3.04
C ASP A 104 -22.35 7.24 -3.90
N MET A 105 -21.34 7.89 -3.31
CA MET A 105 -20.10 8.20 -4.00
C MET A 105 -19.29 6.96 -4.34
N LEU A 106 -19.15 6.04 -3.38
CA LEU A 106 -18.49 4.76 -3.63
C LEU A 106 -19.20 4.00 -4.76
N ARG A 107 -20.53 3.94 -4.78
CA ARG A 107 -21.28 3.33 -5.89
C ARG A 107 -20.99 4.00 -7.24
N ARG A 108 -20.89 5.33 -7.28
CA ARG A 108 -20.51 6.07 -8.49
C ARG A 108 -19.09 5.72 -8.95
N ILE A 109 -18.13 5.65 -8.03
CA ILE A 109 -16.76 5.21 -8.34
C ILE A 109 -16.76 3.81 -8.95
N HIS A 110 -17.51 2.86 -8.41
CA HIS A 110 -17.59 1.50 -8.98
C HIS A 110 -18.25 1.47 -10.37
N SER A 111 -19.03 2.49 -10.75
CA SER A 111 -19.70 2.57 -12.05
C SER A 111 -18.85 3.21 -13.16
N VAL A 112 -17.69 3.80 -12.83
CA VAL A 112 -16.83 4.41 -13.85
C VAL A 112 -16.10 3.35 -14.68
N THR A 113 -15.71 3.73 -15.89
CA THR A 113 -14.87 2.90 -16.76
C THR A 113 -13.45 2.80 -16.21
N LEU A 114 -12.65 1.80 -16.62
CA LEU A 114 -11.25 1.67 -16.18
C LEU A 114 -10.43 2.93 -16.47
N ALA A 115 -10.66 3.52 -17.64
CA ALA A 115 -9.92 4.65 -18.12
C ALA A 115 -10.26 5.91 -17.29
N GLU A 116 -11.53 6.07 -16.91
CA GLU A 116 -11.96 7.09 -15.94
C GLU A 116 -11.42 6.80 -14.53
N ALA A 117 -11.37 5.54 -14.09
CA ALA A 117 -10.87 5.17 -12.76
C ALA A 117 -9.40 5.58 -12.60
N LYS A 118 -8.55 5.28 -13.59
CA LYS A 118 -7.15 5.73 -13.61
C LYS A 118 -7.04 7.24 -13.60
N LEU A 119 -7.86 7.92 -14.41
CA LEU A 119 -7.86 9.38 -14.48
C LEU A 119 -8.24 10.01 -13.13
N ILE A 120 -9.28 9.50 -12.46
CA ILE A 120 -9.70 9.95 -11.13
C ILE A 120 -8.61 9.64 -10.10
N GLN A 121 -8.00 8.46 -10.16
CA GLN A 121 -6.90 8.06 -9.26
C GLN A 121 -5.73 9.04 -9.37
N ASN A 122 -5.32 9.37 -10.59
CA ASN A 122 -4.24 10.32 -10.85
C ASN A 122 -4.59 11.75 -10.42
N ALA A 123 -5.83 12.17 -10.68
CA ALA A 123 -6.31 13.51 -10.33
C ALA A 123 -6.42 13.74 -8.82
N VAL A 124 -6.92 12.74 -8.08
CA VAL A 124 -7.37 12.90 -6.68
C VAL A 124 -6.43 12.21 -5.68
N CYS A 125 -5.91 11.02 -6.01
CA CYS A 125 -5.27 10.15 -5.01
C CYS A 125 -3.75 10.23 -5.02
N THR A 126 -3.13 10.38 -6.19
CA THR A 126 -1.66 10.43 -6.31
C THR A 126 -1.12 11.86 -6.30
N SER A 127 -1.95 12.83 -6.72
CA SER A 127 -1.54 14.22 -6.82
C SER A 127 -1.58 14.94 -5.48
N ARG A 128 -0.46 15.57 -5.09
CA ARG A 128 -0.42 16.57 -4.00
C ARG A 128 -1.27 17.80 -4.31
N GLN A 129 -1.74 17.95 -5.55
CA GLN A 129 -2.53 19.08 -5.99
C GLN A 129 -3.86 19.18 -5.26
N LEU A 130 -4.56 18.08 -4.95
CA LEU A 130 -5.84 18.14 -4.22
C LEU A 130 -5.70 18.94 -2.92
N TRP A 131 -4.69 18.63 -2.12
CA TRP A 131 -4.47 19.31 -0.84
C TRP A 131 -4.15 20.80 -1.03
N ARG A 132 -3.28 21.14 -2.02
CA ARG A 132 -2.97 22.53 -2.37
C ARG A 132 -4.22 23.30 -2.76
N GLU A 133 -5.08 22.69 -3.57
CA GLU A 133 -6.33 23.31 -4.03
C GLU A 133 -7.34 23.50 -2.88
N LEU A 134 -7.47 22.51 -1.99
CA LEU A 134 -8.30 22.67 -0.78
C LEU A 134 -7.79 23.81 0.09
N CYS A 135 -6.47 23.95 0.25
CA CYS A 135 -5.87 25.06 0.97
C CYS A 135 -6.22 26.44 0.38
N THR A 136 -6.43 26.54 -0.95
CA THR A 136 -6.87 27.81 -1.56
C THR A 136 -8.29 28.23 -1.18
N LEU A 137 -9.09 27.32 -0.62
CA LEU A 137 -10.43 27.61 -0.13
C LEU A 137 -10.42 28.23 1.27
N ALA A 138 -9.34 28.05 2.04
CA ALA A 138 -9.21 28.64 3.36
C ALA A 138 -8.67 30.06 3.26
N GLU A 139 -9.32 31.01 3.94
CA GLU A 139 -8.82 32.37 4.08
C GLU A 139 -7.69 32.47 5.12
N SER A 140 -7.50 31.44 5.95
CA SER A 140 -6.49 31.46 7.02
C SER A 140 -5.08 31.24 6.48
N PRO A 141 -4.09 32.05 6.89
CA PRO A 141 -2.68 31.85 6.54
C PRO A 141 -2.11 30.55 7.10
N ASP A 142 -2.76 29.95 8.12
CA ASP A 142 -2.37 28.65 8.67
C ASP A 142 -2.44 27.52 7.64
N PHE A 143 -3.25 27.70 6.59
CA PHE A 143 -3.39 26.74 5.50
C PHE A 143 -2.57 27.10 4.26
N ASN A 144 -1.43 27.80 4.41
CA ASN A 144 -0.53 28.04 3.29
C ASN A 144 0.29 26.78 2.95
N PRO A 145 0.06 26.13 1.78
CA PRO A 145 0.76 24.90 1.43
C PRO A 145 2.26 25.10 1.17
N ASP A 146 2.69 26.31 0.88
CA ASP A 146 4.07 26.66 0.53
C ASP A 146 4.83 27.34 1.70
N ALA A 147 4.26 27.30 2.91
CA ALA A 147 4.97 27.78 4.10
C ALA A 147 6.23 26.94 4.37
N ALA A 148 7.33 27.59 4.77
CA ALA A 148 8.58 26.92 5.12
C ALA A 148 8.44 25.99 6.35
N ARG A 149 7.50 26.30 7.24
CA ARG A 149 7.11 25.46 8.36
C ARG A 149 5.59 25.56 8.53
N HIS A 150 4.93 24.42 8.49
CA HIS A 150 3.48 24.34 8.67
C HIS A 150 3.13 24.38 10.16
N PRO A 151 2.02 25.04 10.55
CA PRO A 151 1.50 24.95 11.91
C PRO A 151 0.88 23.57 12.16
N GLN A 152 0.81 23.14 13.42
CA GLN A 152 0.28 21.81 13.78
C GLN A 152 -1.12 21.55 13.21
N VAL A 153 -2.00 22.56 13.20
CA VAL A 153 -3.37 22.45 12.65
C VAL A 153 -3.37 22.07 11.17
N TYR A 154 -2.39 22.54 10.38
CA TYR A 154 -2.27 22.19 8.97
C TYR A 154 -2.01 20.69 8.82
N ASP A 155 -1.04 20.18 9.58
CA ASP A 155 -0.67 18.77 9.57
C ASP A 155 -1.81 17.89 10.10
N ASP A 156 -2.48 18.32 11.18
CA ASP A 156 -3.61 17.59 11.77
C ASP A 156 -4.78 17.43 10.79
N VAL A 157 -5.13 18.50 10.07
CA VAL A 157 -6.19 18.48 9.05
C VAL A 157 -5.76 17.63 7.86
N ARG A 158 -4.53 17.82 7.37
CA ARG A 158 -3.99 17.06 6.24
C ARG A 158 -3.98 15.57 6.53
N MET A 159 -3.55 15.17 7.73
CA MET A 159 -3.48 13.77 8.15
C MET A 159 -4.85 13.09 8.16
N ARG A 160 -5.93 13.84 8.43
CA ARG A 160 -7.31 13.32 8.42
C ARG A 160 -7.92 13.19 7.03
N ILE A 161 -7.39 13.92 6.05
CA ILE A 161 -7.79 13.73 4.65
C ILE A 161 -7.19 12.44 4.08
N TYR A 162 -6.06 11.95 4.60
CA TYR A 162 -5.42 10.73 4.07
C TYR A 162 -6.31 9.48 4.14
N PRO A 163 -6.97 9.14 5.26
CA PRO A 163 -7.93 8.03 5.29
C PRO A 163 -9.04 8.12 4.24
N TRP A 164 -9.53 9.33 3.96
CA TRP A 164 -10.53 9.60 2.93
C TRP A 164 -9.97 9.35 1.52
N ILE A 165 -8.78 9.86 1.21
CA ILE A 165 -8.07 9.58 -0.05
C ILE A 165 -7.85 8.07 -0.22
N ASN A 166 -7.36 7.39 0.82
CA ASN A 166 -7.09 5.95 0.79
C ASN A 166 -8.38 5.14 0.55
N THR A 167 -9.52 5.60 1.06
CA THR A 167 -10.82 4.94 0.81
C THR A 167 -11.24 5.05 -0.65
N ILE A 168 -11.03 6.22 -1.27
CA ILE A 168 -11.28 6.43 -2.70
C ILE A 168 -10.32 5.60 -3.56
N ASN A 169 -9.02 5.63 -3.22
CA ASN A 169 -7.99 4.89 -3.94
C ASN A 169 -8.31 3.39 -3.95
N ARG A 170 -8.69 2.81 -2.81
CA ARG A 170 -9.09 1.40 -2.71
C ARG A 170 -10.31 1.05 -3.55
N ALA A 171 -11.31 1.94 -3.60
CA ALA A 171 -12.48 1.73 -4.44
C ALA A 171 -12.12 1.76 -5.94
N LEU A 172 -11.21 2.66 -6.34
CA LEU A 172 -10.70 2.73 -7.72
C LEU A 172 -9.85 1.50 -8.05
N GLU A 173 -8.94 1.08 -7.18
CA GLU A 173 -8.10 -0.11 -7.36
C GLU A 173 -8.94 -1.39 -7.47
N SER A 174 -9.95 -1.55 -6.61
CA SER A 174 -10.89 -2.68 -6.72
C SER A 174 -11.57 -2.72 -8.08
N ARG A 175 -11.91 -1.54 -8.64
CA ARG A 175 -12.47 -1.45 -9.99
C ARG A 175 -11.44 -1.85 -11.04
N LEU A 176 -10.21 -1.37 -10.94
CA LEU A 176 -9.11 -1.70 -11.85
C LEU A 176 -8.76 -3.20 -11.86
N MET A 177 -8.78 -3.84 -10.69
CA MET A 177 -8.50 -5.27 -10.55
C MET A 177 -9.64 -6.16 -11.07
N SER A 178 -10.91 -5.75 -10.89
CA SER A 178 -12.07 -6.55 -11.28
C SER A 178 -12.13 -6.92 -12.76
N GLU A 179 -11.61 -6.07 -13.66
CA GLU A 179 -11.60 -6.36 -15.10
C GLU A 179 -10.34 -7.11 -15.57
N GLN A 180 -9.22 -6.98 -14.86
CA GLN A 180 -8.02 -7.78 -15.15
C GLN A 180 -8.26 -9.26 -14.87
N GLY A 181 -9.08 -9.60 -13.86
CA GLY A 181 -9.47 -10.99 -13.58
C GLY A 181 -10.52 -11.56 -14.54
N SER A 182 -11.29 -10.71 -15.22
CA SER A 182 -12.36 -11.14 -16.12
C SER A 182 -11.93 -11.36 -17.57
N SER A 183 -10.67 -11.06 -17.91
CA SER A 183 -10.10 -11.26 -19.25
C SER A 183 -9.33 -12.59 -19.40
N ALA A 184 -9.60 -13.58 -18.54
CA ALA A 184 -9.22 -14.97 -18.82
C ALA A 184 -9.99 -15.44 -20.09
N PRO A 185 -9.30 -16.02 -21.09
CA PRO A 185 -9.90 -16.29 -22.39
C PRO A 185 -10.97 -17.39 -22.27
N GLN A 186 -12.25 -17.02 -22.31
CA GLN A 186 -13.34 -17.90 -22.73
C GLN A 186 -13.27 -18.19 -24.24
N ALA A 187 -12.10 -18.58 -24.74
CA ALA A 187 -11.85 -18.85 -26.15
C ALA A 187 -11.79 -20.36 -26.45
N ALA A 188 -12.40 -21.23 -25.63
CA ALA A 188 -12.32 -22.69 -25.80
C ALA A 188 -13.65 -23.46 -25.78
N GLU A 189 -14.81 -22.82 -25.81
CA GLU A 189 -16.09 -23.56 -25.80
C GLU A 189 -17.16 -22.97 -26.74
N ALA A 190 -16.76 -22.76 -27.99
CA ALA A 190 -17.69 -22.58 -29.11
C ALA A 190 -17.23 -23.43 -30.30
N ALA A 191 -17.23 -24.76 -30.11
CA ALA A 191 -17.27 -25.69 -31.22
C ALA A 191 -18.71 -26.19 -31.35
N GLU A 192 -19.46 -25.58 -32.27
CA GLU A 192 -20.75 -26.09 -32.76
C GLU A 192 -20.58 -27.50 -33.34
N PRO A 193 -21.48 -28.46 -33.06
CA PRO A 193 -21.66 -29.60 -33.93
C PRO A 193 -22.72 -29.26 -34.99
N ALA A 194 -22.32 -29.43 -36.25
CA ALA A 194 -23.18 -29.30 -37.42
C ALA A 194 -24.41 -30.22 -37.35
N LYS A 195 -25.57 -29.66 -37.73
CA LYS A 195 -26.84 -30.35 -37.94
C LYS A 195 -26.73 -31.34 -39.10
N SER A 196 -27.12 -32.60 -38.88
CA SER A 196 -27.60 -33.49 -39.93
C SER A 196 -28.80 -34.30 -39.41
N THR A 197 -29.96 -34.03 -40.02
CA THR A 197 -31.21 -34.82 -40.01
C THR A 197 -30.94 -36.19 -40.67
N THR A 198 -31.46 -37.35 -40.25
CA THR A 198 -32.88 -37.80 -40.20
C THR A 198 -32.93 -39.24 -39.55
N PRO A 199 -34.07 -39.98 -39.44
CA PRO A 199 -34.53 -40.62 -38.20
C PRO A 199 -34.45 -42.17 -38.20
N LEU A 200 -34.69 -42.82 -37.03
CA LEU A 200 -35.46 -44.07 -36.84
C LEU A 200 -35.29 -44.65 -35.41
N THR A 201 -36.43 -44.83 -34.73
CA THR A 201 -36.90 -45.92 -33.83
C THR A 201 -35.95 -46.65 -32.84
N PRO A 202 -36.39 -46.90 -31.58
CA PRO A 202 -35.72 -47.76 -30.58
C PRO A 202 -36.07 -49.26 -30.84
N PRO A 203 -35.63 -50.29 -30.06
CA PRO A 203 -34.95 -50.32 -28.75
C PRO A 203 -33.78 -51.34 -28.63
N ALA A 204 -33.15 -51.42 -27.44
CA ALA A 204 -32.80 -52.65 -26.68
C ALA A 204 -31.45 -52.57 -25.92
N ARG A 205 -31.55 -52.71 -24.59
CA ARG A 205 -30.55 -53.34 -23.69
C ARG A 205 -30.33 -54.81 -24.14
N PRO A 206 -29.26 -55.57 -23.76
CA PRO A 206 -28.29 -55.43 -22.66
C PRO A 206 -26.81 -55.62 -23.16
N ALA A 207 -25.71 -55.58 -22.40
CA ALA A 207 -25.32 -56.43 -21.27
C ALA A 207 -23.93 -56.02 -20.69
N ARG A 208 -23.63 -56.69 -19.58
CA ARG A 208 -22.50 -56.72 -18.62
C ARG A 208 -21.03 -56.51 -19.08
N PRO A 209 -20.12 -56.31 -18.10
CA PRO A 209 -18.75 -55.79 -18.25
C PRO A 209 -17.66 -56.88 -18.23
N ALA A 210 -16.42 -56.51 -18.64
CA ALA A 210 -15.11 -57.01 -18.17
C ALA A 210 -13.97 -56.45 -19.07
N PRO A 211 -12.67 -56.65 -18.78
CA PRO A 211 -11.94 -56.28 -17.58
C PRO A 211 -10.64 -55.49 -17.89
N ALA A 212 -9.92 -55.12 -16.84
CA ALA A 212 -8.64 -54.41 -16.82
C ALA A 212 -7.53 -55.03 -17.69
N ARG A 213 -6.69 -54.17 -18.26
CA ARG A 213 -5.40 -54.51 -18.89
C ARG A 213 -4.24 -54.14 -17.94
N PRO A 214 -3.25 -55.02 -17.72
CA PRO A 214 -2.08 -54.74 -16.90
C PRO A 214 -1.00 -53.95 -17.66
N PRO A 215 -0.05 -53.29 -16.95
CA PRO A 215 1.07 -52.59 -17.57
C PRO A 215 2.18 -53.55 -17.99
N ALA A 216 2.83 -53.23 -19.11
CA ALA A 216 3.96 -53.96 -19.66
C ALA A 216 5.27 -53.62 -18.93
N LEU A 217 5.99 -54.67 -18.53
CA LEU A 217 7.41 -54.66 -18.14
C LEU A 217 8.32 -54.67 -19.38
N ALA A 218 9.30 -53.77 -19.42
CA ALA A 218 10.57 -53.85 -20.19
C ALA A 218 11.30 -52.49 -20.03
N LYS A 219 12.61 -52.33 -19.79
CA LYS A 219 13.81 -53.18 -19.79
C LYS A 219 14.90 -52.42 -19.00
N PRO A 220 15.94 -53.10 -18.46
CA PRO A 220 17.09 -52.45 -17.83
C PRO A 220 18.04 -51.84 -18.88
N GLN A 221 18.43 -50.57 -18.67
CA GLN A 221 19.48 -49.91 -19.44
C GLN A 221 20.87 -50.27 -18.90
N ALA A 222 21.79 -50.42 -19.85
CA ALA A 222 23.13 -50.92 -19.70
C ALA A 222 24.08 -49.94 -19.00
N THR A 223 25.02 -50.53 -18.26
CA THR A 223 26.20 -49.93 -17.64
C THR A 223 27.16 -49.35 -18.70
N PRO A 224 27.72 -48.13 -18.51
CA PRO A 224 28.80 -47.63 -19.35
C PRO A 224 30.17 -48.25 -18.97
N PRO A 225 31.12 -48.32 -19.93
CA PRO A 225 32.43 -48.95 -19.74
C PRO A 225 33.41 -48.09 -18.90
N PRO A 226 34.48 -48.70 -18.36
CA PRO A 226 35.38 -48.07 -17.42
C PRO A 226 36.31 -47.04 -18.10
N GLN A 227 36.47 -45.90 -17.43
CA GLN A 227 37.40 -44.84 -17.81
C GLN A 227 38.85 -45.25 -17.52
N THR A 228 39.73 -44.93 -18.47
CA THR A 228 41.18 -45.07 -18.39
C THR A 228 41.79 -44.15 -17.33
N PRO A 229 42.87 -44.57 -16.65
CA PRO A 229 43.51 -43.78 -15.60
C PRO A 229 44.28 -42.57 -16.16
N PRO A 230 44.23 -41.38 -15.51
CA PRO A 230 45.01 -40.23 -15.93
C PRO A 230 46.49 -40.37 -15.56
N LYS A 231 47.36 -39.83 -16.43
CA LYS A 231 48.82 -39.79 -16.27
C LYS A 231 49.25 -38.92 -15.08
N PRO A 232 50.44 -39.17 -14.48
CA PRO A 232 50.95 -38.43 -13.33
C PRO A 232 51.23 -36.97 -13.70
N GLN A 233 50.63 -36.04 -12.95
CA GLN A 233 50.95 -34.62 -13.04
C GLN A 233 52.16 -34.30 -12.16
N THR A 234 53.08 -33.53 -12.73
CA THR A 234 54.30 -32.99 -12.13
C THR A 234 53.95 -32.10 -10.91
N PRO A 235 54.70 -32.17 -9.79
CA PRO A 235 54.39 -31.39 -8.60
C PRO A 235 54.54 -29.88 -8.86
N PRO A 236 53.54 -29.06 -8.51
CA PRO A 236 53.64 -27.61 -8.63
C PRO A 236 54.65 -27.04 -7.63
N LYS A 237 55.44 -26.06 -8.09
CA LYS A 237 56.40 -25.29 -7.28
C LYS A 237 55.72 -24.68 -6.04
N PRO A 238 56.41 -24.58 -4.89
CA PRO A 238 55.86 -23.94 -3.69
C PRO A 238 55.54 -22.48 -3.98
N GLN A 239 54.25 -22.14 -4.06
CA GLN A 239 53.82 -20.75 -4.07
C GLN A 239 54.07 -20.17 -2.67
N ALA A 240 54.81 -19.07 -2.62
CA ALA A 240 55.06 -18.32 -1.41
C ALA A 240 53.73 -17.95 -0.75
N THR A 241 53.57 -18.33 0.51
CA THR A 241 52.42 -17.98 1.34
C THR A 241 52.27 -16.46 1.38
N PRO A 242 51.12 -15.90 0.97
CA PRO A 242 50.87 -14.47 1.09
C PRO A 242 50.99 -14.06 2.56
N LYS A 243 51.80 -13.04 2.84
CA LYS A 243 51.92 -12.46 4.18
C LYS A 243 50.51 -12.06 4.68
N PRO A 244 50.16 -12.33 5.95
CA PRO A 244 48.88 -11.94 6.51
C PRO A 244 48.69 -10.43 6.35
N GLN A 245 47.75 -10.02 5.51
CA GLN A 245 47.35 -8.61 5.44
C GLN A 245 46.73 -8.24 6.79
N ALA A 246 47.22 -7.16 7.38
CA ALA A 246 46.65 -6.62 8.61
C ALA A 246 45.15 -6.33 8.41
N PRO A 247 44.30 -6.53 9.44
CA PRO A 247 42.86 -6.31 9.33
C PRO A 247 42.59 -4.90 8.80
N GLN A 248 42.00 -4.80 7.61
CA GLN A 248 41.58 -3.52 7.08
C GLN A 248 40.51 -2.95 8.01
N ARG A 249 40.74 -1.73 8.49
CA ARG A 249 39.77 -1.01 9.32
C ARG A 249 38.46 -0.87 8.52
N PRO A 250 37.29 -1.14 9.11
CA PRO A 250 36.03 -1.02 8.39
C PRO A 250 35.89 0.40 7.81
N PRO A 251 35.34 0.52 6.58
CA PRO A 251 35.15 1.81 5.94
C PRO A 251 34.29 2.72 6.83
N ARG A 252 34.69 3.99 6.96
CA ARG A 252 33.90 5.00 7.68
C ARG A 252 32.77 5.49 6.77
N ALA A 253 31.60 5.74 7.35
CA ALA A 253 30.48 6.35 6.62
C ALA A 253 30.86 7.75 6.10
N THR A 254 30.37 8.10 4.92
CA THR A 254 30.48 9.47 4.40
C THR A 254 29.55 10.43 5.17
N PRO A 255 29.77 11.75 5.13
CA PRO A 255 28.85 12.71 5.73
C PRO A 255 27.42 12.62 5.17
N GLN A 256 27.28 12.34 3.87
CA GLN A 256 25.99 12.14 3.22
C GLN A 256 25.27 10.90 3.75
N GLN A 257 25.98 9.77 3.86
CA GLN A 257 25.46 8.55 4.47
C GLN A 257 25.01 8.77 5.90
N ALA A 258 25.79 9.49 6.70
CA ALA A 258 25.42 9.82 8.07
C ALA A 258 24.14 10.69 8.14
N ALA A 259 23.98 11.64 7.21
CA ALA A 259 22.78 12.47 7.13
C ALA A 259 21.53 11.66 6.75
N LEU A 260 21.63 10.77 5.75
CA LEU A 260 20.53 9.87 5.36
C LEU A 260 20.12 8.94 6.50
N VAL A 261 21.10 8.36 7.19
CA VAL A 261 20.87 7.51 8.37
C VAL A 261 20.14 8.29 9.46
N ALA A 262 20.55 9.53 9.73
CA ALA A 262 19.88 10.38 10.73
C ALA A 262 18.44 10.73 10.33
N GLN A 263 18.20 11.03 9.05
CA GLN A 263 16.86 11.30 8.53
C GLN A 263 15.95 10.06 8.66
N ALA A 264 16.39 8.91 8.13
CA ALA A 264 15.61 7.69 8.19
C ALA A 264 15.36 7.25 9.65
N ALA A 265 16.34 7.40 10.54
CA ALA A 265 16.15 7.13 11.97
C ALA A 265 15.08 8.04 12.62
N LEU A 266 14.98 9.30 12.21
CA LEU A 266 13.94 10.22 12.67
C LEU A 266 12.55 9.82 12.14
N GLU A 267 12.45 9.45 10.87
CA GLU A 267 11.21 8.94 10.25
C GLU A 267 10.71 7.69 10.99
N ILE A 268 11.61 6.76 11.32
CA ILE A 268 11.27 5.56 12.10
C ILE A 268 10.69 5.90 13.48
N ARG A 269 11.19 6.93 14.17
CA ARG A 269 10.67 7.34 15.49
C ARG A 269 9.29 7.97 15.43
N THR A 270 8.97 8.62 14.31
CA THR A 270 7.70 9.34 14.17
C THR A 270 6.57 8.33 14.10
N LEU A 271 5.68 8.36 15.10
CA LEU A 271 4.55 7.45 15.15
C LEU A 271 3.66 7.64 13.92
N HIS A 272 3.18 6.52 13.40
CA HIS A 272 2.31 6.43 12.22
C HIS A 272 2.91 6.88 10.88
N GLU A 273 4.16 7.36 10.85
CA GLU A 273 4.88 7.62 9.61
C GLU A 273 5.54 6.31 9.13
N TRP A 274 5.21 5.92 7.91
CA TRP A 274 5.76 4.74 7.23
C TRP A 274 6.26 5.07 5.82
N ARG A 275 6.14 6.31 5.38
CA ARG A 275 6.55 6.72 4.03
C ARG A 275 8.01 7.15 4.01
N GLY A 276 8.63 7.03 2.85
CA GLY A 276 10.02 7.43 2.62
C GLY A 276 11.04 6.39 3.10
N LEU A 277 12.30 6.84 3.19
CA LEU A 277 13.45 5.99 3.46
C LEU A 277 13.34 5.22 4.77
N GLY A 278 12.73 5.81 5.80
CA GLY A 278 12.49 5.15 7.09
C GLY A 278 11.62 3.89 6.95
N GLY A 279 10.56 3.93 6.16
CA GLY A 279 9.71 2.75 5.92
C GLY A 279 10.41 1.66 5.12
N GLU A 280 11.23 2.05 4.15
CA GLU A 280 11.95 1.12 3.27
C GLU A 280 13.13 0.42 3.96
N ILE A 281 13.84 1.12 4.85
CA ILE A 281 15.03 0.57 5.51
C ILE A 281 14.70 -0.33 6.71
N VAL A 282 13.54 -0.13 7.34
CA VAL A 282 13.15 -0.86 8.57
C VAL A 282 13.26 -2.39 8.44
N PRO A 283 12.77 -3.05 7.36
CA PRO A 283 12.94 -4.49 7.18
C PRO A 283 14.39 -4.98 7.24
N HIS A 284 15.34 -4.16 6.75
CA HIS A 284 16.77 -4.49 6.81
C HIS A 284 17.37 -4.32 8.20
N VAL A 285 16.85 -3.37 8.99
CA VAL A 285 17.40 -3.03 10.31
C VAL A 285 16.83 -3.93 11.39
N ILE A 286 15.52 -4.19 11.37
CA ILE A 286 14.82 -4.90 12.45
C ILE A 286 15.35 -6.32 12.67
N VAL A 287 15.75 -7.00 11.59
CA VAL A 287 16.37 -8.33 11.63
C VAL A 287 17.76 -8.35 12.25
N THR A 288 18.33 -7.18 12.56
CA THR A 288 19.64 -7.02 13.19
C THR A 288 19.56 -6.64 14.66
N LEU A 289 18.34 -6.42 15.17
CA LEU A 289 18.14 -6.07 16.58
C LEU A 289 18.49 -7.24 17.50
N PRO A 290 18.99 -6.95 18.71
CA PRO A 290 19.09 -7.95 19.77
C PRO A 290 17.72 -8.62 19.99
N GLY A 291 17.73 -9.92 20.26
CA GLY A 291 16.50 -10.71 20.48
C GLY A 291 15.75 -11.12 19.20
N TRP A 292 16.19 -10.69 18.01
CA TRP A 292 15.66 -11.26 16.77
C TRP A 292 15.90 -12.80 16.75
N PRO A 293 14.91 -13.62 16.33
CA PRO A 293 15.04 -15.08 16.40
C PRO A 293 16.24 -15.59 15.61
N THR A 294 17.13 -16.31 16.30
CA THR A 294 18.39 -16.78 15.71
C THR A 294 18.13 -17.77 14.58
N GLY A 295 18.75 -17.53 13.42
CA GLY A 295 18.61 -18.37 12.23
C GLY A 295 17.26 -18.22 11.52
N CYS A 296 16.50 -17.16 11.80
CA CYS A 296 15.25 -16.84 11.11
C CYS A 296 15.41 -15.60 10.22
N SER A 297 15.00 -15.74 8.95
CA SER A 297 14.81 -14.62 8.03
C SER A 297 13.43 -13.99 8.21
N LEU A 298 13.28 -12.75 7.73
CA LEU A 298 12.02 -12.06 7.51
C LEU A 298 11.63 -12.21 6.04
N HIS A 299 10.44 -12.75 5.77
CA HIS A 299 9.87 -12.86 4.43
C HIS A 299 8.71 -11.88 4.27
N ILE A 300 8.74 -11.07 3.22
CA ILE A 300 7.61 -10.24 2.81
C ILE A 300 7.04 -10.83 1.52
N ARG A 301 5.74 -11.12 1.52
CA ARG A 301 5.03 -11.71 0.39
C ARG A 301 3.87 -10.82 -0.05
N ASN A 302 3.42 -10.96 -1.29
CA ASN A 302 2.19 -10.31 -1.71
C ASN A 302 0.95 -11.07 -1.19
N MET A 303 -0.24 -10.53 -1.46
CA MET A 303 -1.51 -11.13 -1.05
C MET A 303 -1.80 -12.51 -1.66
N GLN A 304 -1.11 -12.87 -2.74
CA GLN A 304 -1.19 -14.18 -3.40
C GLN A 304 -0.15 -15.18 -2.86
N GLY A 305 0.70 -14.75 -1.91
CA GLY A 305 1.73 -15.57 -1.29
C GLY A 305 3.04 -15.66 -2.07
N ALA A 306 3.20 -14.91 -3.17
CA ALA A 306 4.46 -14.81 -3.89
C ALA A 306 5.47 -13.99 -3.08
N MET A 307 6.73 -14.43 -3.07
CA MET A 307 7.80 -13.70 -2.39
C MET A 307 8.04 -12.35 -3.07
N LEU A 308 8.07 -11.29 -2.27
CA LEU A 308 8.52 -9.97 -2.69
C LEU A 308 9.96 -9.78 -2.27
N ASP A 309 10.24 -9.94 -0.98
CA ASP A 309 11.55 -9.68 -0.40
C ASP A 309 11.89 -10.65 0.75
N GLU A 310 13.18 -10.84 0.98
CA GLU A 310 13.75 -11.61 2.09
C GLU A 310 14.86 -10.81 2.77
N PHE A 311 14.83 -10.76 4.11
CA PHE A 311 15.79 -10.03 4.92
C PHE A 311 16.35 -10.90 6.05
N GLY A 312 17.61 -10.64 6.43
CA GLY A 312 18.27 -11.33 7.52
C GLY A 312 19.17 -12.48 7.05
N PRO A 313 19.70 -13.28 7.99
CA PRO A 313 20.53 -14.43 7.65
C PRO A 313 19.72 -15.51 6.93
N PRO A 314 20.38 -16.37 6.13
CA PRO A 314 19.74 -17.55 5.56
C PRO A 314 19.08 -18.38 6.66
N LEU A 315 17.91 -18.93 6.33
CA LEU A 315 17.14 -19.77 7.24
C LEU A 315 17.97 -20.98 7.69
N ALA A 316 18.13 -21.14 9.01
CA ALA A 316 18.77 -22.34 9.55
C ALA A 316 17.85 -23.56 9.40
N ASP A 317 18.44 -24.75 9.27
CA ASP A 317 17.69 -26.00 9.11
C ASP A 317 16.61 -26.16 10.20
N GLY A 318 15.37 -26.36 9.75
CA GLY A 318 14.21 -26.59 10.63
C GLY A 318 13.62 -25.34 11.30
N LYS A 319 14.12 -24.14 11.02
CA LYS A 319 13.49 -22.88 11.45
C LYS A 319 12.43 -22.43 10.43
N ALA A 320 11.38 -21.79 10.92
CA ALA A 320 10.40 -21.12 10.08
C ALA A 320 10.69 -19.61 10.03
N PRO A 321 10.54 -18.96 8.86
CA PRO A 321 10.74 -17.52 8.72
C PRO A 321 9.61 -16.74 9.37
N VAL A 322 9.91 -15.53 9.85
CA VAL A 322 8.86 -14.54 10.19
C VAL A 322 8.27 -14.06 8.86
N THR A 323 6.99 -14.32 8.61
CA THR A 323 6.38 -14.07 7.30
C THR A 323 5.27 -13.04 7.39
N LEU A 324 5.37 -11.99 6.57
CA LEU A 324 4.39 -10.93 6.43
C LEU A 324 3.74 -10.98 5.04
N LEU A 325 2.48 -10.56 4.96
CA LEU A 325 1.78 -10.27 3.71
C LEU A 325 1.66 -8.75 3.55
N LEU A 326 2.14 -8.23 2.43
CA LEU A 326 1.97 -6.84 2.02
C LEU A 326 0.80 -6.73 1.03
N ASN A 327 -0.20 -5.95 1.43
CA ASN A 327 -1.19 -5.45 0.49
C ASN A 327 -0.67 -4.16 -0.14
N ALA A 328 -0.04 -4.25 -1.31
CA ALA A 328 0.60 -3.13 -1.97
C ALA A 328 -0.35 -1.94 -2.22
N GLY A 329 -1.61 -2.19 -2.57
CA GLY A 329 -2.60 -1.13 -2.80
C GLY A 329 -3.01 -0.38 -1.53
N GLU A 330 -2.94 -1.05 -0.37
CA GLU A 330 -3.26 -0.43 0.92
C GLU A 330 -2.02 0.08 1.67
N GLY A 331 -0.81 -0.30 1.24
CA GLY A 331 0.42 -0.11 2.00
C GLY A 331 0.34 -0.74 3.40
N HIS A 332 -0.39 -1.84 3.56
CA HIS A 332 -0.71 -2.44 4.86
C HIS A 332 -0.14 -3.84 5.00
N TYR A 333 0.52 -4.09 6.14
CA TYR A 333 1.07 -5.40 6.47
C TYR A 333 0.08 -6.23 7.27
N SER A 334 0.09 -7.54 7.05
CA SER A 334 -0.58 -8.56 7.87
C SER A 334 0.41 -9.68 8.19
N ALA A 335 0.18 -10.42 9.27
CA ALA A 335 1.00 -11.58 9.58
C ALA A 335 0.56 -12.80 8.74
N HIS A 336 1.49 -13.70 8.44
CA HIS A 336 1.22 -15.00 7.83
C HIS A 336 1.65 -16.10 8.78
N ILE A 337 0.70 -16.89 9.27
CA ILE A 337 0.94 -17.96 10.25
C ILE A 337 0.25 -19.23 9.76
N ASN A 338 1.01 -20.32 9.62
CA ASN A 338 0.48 -21.63 9.21
C ASN A 338 -0.36 -21.56 7.92
N GLY A 339 0.07 -20.76 6.95
CA GLY A 339 -0.64 -20.57 5.68
C GLY A 339 -1.80 -19.58 5.72
N GLN A 340 -2.17 -19.06 6.90
CA GLN A 340 -3.31 -18.16 7.10
C GLN A 340 -2.87 -16.71 7.30
N ARG A 341 -3.61 -15.80 6.68
CA ARG A 341 -3.48 -14.36 6.94
C ARG A 341 -4.08 -14.04 8.30
N VAL A 342 -3.31 -13.40 9.17
CA VAL A 342 -3.78 -12.84 10.43
C VAL A 342 -3.78 -11.31 10.31
N PRO A 343 -4.96 -10.66 10.28
CA PRO A 343 -5.02 -9.21 10.13
C PRO A 343 -4.51 -8.52 11.40
N VAL A 344 -3.88 -7.36 11.21
CA VAL A 344 -3.52 -6.43 12.29
C VAL A 344 -4.20 -5.08 12.04
N PRO A 345 -4.44 -4.26 13.09
CA PRO A 345 -5.03 -2.94 12.93
C PRO A 345 -4.28 -2.09 11.89
N ALA A 346 -5.05 -1.42 11.03
CA ALA A 346 -4.51 -0.47 10.06
C ALA A 346 -3.89 0.75 10.76
N GLY A 347 -2.79 1.25 10.22
CA GLY A 347 -2.04 2.40 10.77
C GLY A 347 -0.55 2.27 10.49
N GLY A 348 0.24 3.29 10.80
CA GLY A 348 1.68 3.27 10.50
C GLY A 348 2.54 2.39 11.42
N ASP A 349 1.92 1.57 12.28
CA ASP A 349 2.58 0.52 13.07
C ASP A 349 2.21 -0.89 12.62
N CYS A 350 1.48 -1.04 11.51
CA CYS A 350 1.04 -2.34 11.01
C CYS A 350 2.20 -3.31 10.77
N PHE A 351 3.35 -2.81 10.31
CA PHE A 351 4.55 -3.62 10.10
C PHE A 351 5.06 -4.26 11.41
N TYR A 352 5.31 -3.45 12.45
CA TYR A 352 5.80 -3.93 13.75
C TYR A 352 4.79 -4.90 14.39
N ARG A 353 3.49 -4.58 14.33
CA ARG A 353 2.44 -5.47 14.82
C ARG A 353 2.44 -6.81 14.07
N ALA A 354 2.55 -6.79 12.74
CA ALA A 354 2.56 -8.00 11.93
C ALA A 354 3.77 -8.89 12.24
N ILE A 355 4.95 -8.30 12.50
CA ILE A 355 6.13 -9.04 12.97
C ILE A 355 5.86 -9.76 14.29
N LEU A 356 5.39 -9.02 15.30
CA LEU A 356 5.12 -9.61 16.62
C LEU A 356 4.05 -10.71 16.58
N VAL A 357 3.04 -10.52 15.73
CA VAL A 357 1.99 -11.54 15.53
C VAL A 357 2.56 -12.78 14.82
N SER A 358 3.45 -12.61 13.83
CA SER A 358 4.05 -13.72 13.07
C SER A 358 5.06 -14.55 13.87
N MET A 359 5.63 -13.99 14.94
CA MET A 359 6.56 -14.70 15.82
C MET A 359 5.87 -15.71 16.74
N SER A 360 6.62 -16.75 17.14
CA SER A 360 6.21 -17.62 18.25
C SER A 360 6.12 -16.82 19.56
N SER A 361 5.37 -17.33 20.55
CA SER A 361 5.25 -16.60 21.83
C SER A 361 6.60 -16.45 22.55
N ALA A 362 7.47 -17.46 22.46
CA ALA A 362 8.80 -17.42 23.07
C ALA A 362 9.71 -16.40 22.36
N ASP A 363 9.73 -16.42 21.03
CA ASP A 363 10.50 -15.50 20.21
C ASP A 363 10.05 -14.05 20.41
N ARG A 364 8.72 -13.81 20.41
CA ARG A 364 8.15 -12.49 20.68
C ARG A 364 8.54 -11.96 22.05
N THR A 365 8.48 -12.81 23.08
CA THR A 365 8.85 -12.43 24.45
C THR A 365 10.32 -12.01 24.50
N ALA A 366 11.22 -12.87 24.00
CA ALA A 366 12.65 -12.57 23.96
C ALA A 366 12.99 -11.31 23.16
N PHE A 367 12.27 -11.09 22.05
CA PHE A 367 12.45 -9.91 21.20
C PHE A 367 11.95 -8.61 21.84
N LEU A 368 10.87 -8.66 22.63
CA LEU A 368 10.39 -7.49 23.36
C LEU A 368 11.27 -7.16 24.56
N GLU A 369 11.69 -8.17 25.32
CA GLU A 369 12.59 -8.01 26.46
C GLU A 369 13.93 -7.41 26.04
N SER A 370 14.49 -7.82 24.90
CA SER A 370 15.78 -7.32 24.40
C SER A 370 15.77 -5.83 24.05
N VAL A 371 14.60 -5.26 23.75
CA VAL A 371 14.41 -3.83 23.49
C VAL A 371 13.82 -3.09 24.69
N GLY A 372 13.67 -3.75 25.84
CA GLY A 372 13.11 -3.18 27.07
C GLY A 372 11.59 -2.95 27.04
N ALA A 373 10.88 -3.57 26.09
CA ALA A 373 9.42 -3.54 26.00
C ALA A 373 8.77 -4.55 26.94
N ASP A 374 7.49 -4.32 27.29
CA ASP A 374 6.74 -5.24 28.15
C ASP A 374 6.21 -6.43 27.32
N PRO A 375 6.68 -7.66 27.58
CA PRO A 375 6.22 -8.83 26.84
C PRO A 375 4.78 -9.24 27.17
N THR A 376 4.20 -8.76 28.28
CA THR A 376 2.81 -9.04 28.66
C THR A 376 1.81 -8.19 27.87
N GLU A 377 2.25 -7.02 27.39
CA GLU A 377 1.49 -6.12 26.53
C GLU A 377 2.20 -5.91 25.17
N PRO A 378 2.35 -6.96 24.35
CA PRO A 378 3.17 -6.91 23.14
C PRO A 378 2.65 -5.92 22.08
N TYR A 379 1.38 -5.57 22.14
CA TYR A 379 0.71 -4.74 21.14
C TYR A 379 0.33 -3.34 21.66
N ALA A 380 0.70 -3.02 22.90
CA ALA A 380 0.49 -1.70 23.48
C ALA A 380 1.32 -0.65 22.74
N ALA A 381 0.86 0.60 22.76
CA ALA A 381 1.54 1.72 22.12
C ALA A 381 2.97 1.89 22.65
N GLU A 382 3.19 1.68 23.96
CA GLU A 382 4.52 1.77 24.57
C GLU A 382 5.49 0.70 24.03
N SER A 383 5.05 -0.56 23.93
CA SER A 383 5.87 -1.65 23.39
C SER A 383 6.27 -1.40 21.94
N LEU A 384 5.35 -0.86 21.13
CA LEU A 384 5.64 -0.49 19.74
C LEU A 384 6.57 0.72 19.65
N ALA A 385 6.41 1.72 20.51
CA ALA A 385 7.31 2.87 20.57
C ALA A 385 8.74 2.44 20.93
N LYS A 386 8.91 1.51 21.87
CA LYS A 386 10.23 0.95 22.23
C LYS A 386 10.87 0.16 21.09
N LEU A 387 10.10 -0.62 20.34
CA LEU A 387 10.59 -1.29 19.13
C LEU A 387 11.04 -0.31 18.04
N ARG A 388 10.26 0.76 17.81
CA ARG A 388 10.64 1.82 16.87
C ARG A 388 11.92 2.52 17.32
N GLU A 389 12.03 2.86 18.60
CA GLU A 389 13.22 3.49 19.17
C GLU A 389 14.44 2.58 19.06
N ALA A 390 14.32 1.29 19.37
CA ALA A 390 15.40 0.33 19.22
C ALA A 390 15.83 0.17 17.75
N THR A 391 14.88 0.10 16.82
CA THR A 391 15.14 0.03 15.37
C THR A 391 15.87 1.28 14.89
N SER A 392 15.40 2.46 15.28
CA SER A 392 16.03 3.76 14.98
C SER A 392 17.44 3.86 15.57
N GLY A 393 17.61 3.47 16.83
CA GLY A 393 18.89 3.45 17.52
C GLY A 393 19.91 2.51 16.84
N GLN A 394 19.46 1.33 16.42
CA GLN A 394 20.29 0.36 15.69
C GLN A 394 20.73 0.90 14.32
N LEU A 395 19.83 1.57 13.60
CA LEU A 395 20.15 2.25 12.35
C LEU A 395 21.21 3.34 12.57
N ALA A 396 20.98 4.22 13.56
CA ALA A 396 21.87 5.32 13.89
C ALA A 396 23.26 4.88 14.40
N ALA A 397 23.34 3.73 15.07
CA ALA A 397 24.59 3.19 15.61
C ALA A 397 25.52 2.60 14.51
N ALA A 398 24.99 2.29 13.33
CA ALA A 398 25.74 1.62 12.27
C ALA A 398 25.68 2.34 10.90
N PRO A 399 26.05 3.63 10.81
CA PRO A 399 25.91 4.39 9.58
C PRO A 399 26.79 3.85 8.44
N ALA A 400 27.94 3.25 8.75
CA ALA A 400 28.81 2.62 7.75
C ALA A 400 28.19 1.35 7.13
N ARG A 401 27.25 0.73 7.85
CA ARG A 401 26.53 -0.48 7.39
C ARG A 401 25.32 -0.11 6.56
N PHE A 402 24.50 0.82 7.02
CA PHE A 402 23.20 1.14 6.41
C PHE A 402 23.24 2.33 5.46
N GLY A 403 24.22 3.22 5.60
CA GLY A 403 24.37 4.41 4.75
C GLY A 403 24.43 4.10 3.25
N PRO A 404 25.29 3.17 2.78
CA PRO A 404 25.34 2.81 1.36
C PRO A 404 24.00 2.26 0.84
N LEU A 405 23.26 1.53 1.66
CA LEU A 405 21.95 0.99 1.28
C LEU A 405 20.91 2.10 1.14
N LEU A 406 20.89 3.07 2.05
CA LEU A 406 20.02 4.24 1.97
C LEU A 406 20.32 5.13 0.76
N GLU A 407 21.60 5.27 0.37
CA GLU A 407 21.98 5.98 -0.87
C GLU A 407 21.41 5.26 -2.11
N LEU A 408 21.47 3.93 -2.14
CA LEU A 408 20.90 3.14 -3.24
C LEU A 408 19.38 3.25 -3.30
N MET A 409 18.69 3.21 -2.15
CA MET A 409 17.24 3.40 -2.06
C MET A 409 16.83 4.78 -2.57
N GLN A 410 17.50 5.83 -2.08
CA GLN A 410 17.25 7.21 -2.53
C GLN A 410 17.49 7.40 -4.03
N ALA A 411 18.51 6.75 -4.60
CA ALA A 411 18.76 6.79 -6.03
C ALA A 411 17.66 6.07 -6.84
N ALA A 412 17.13 4.95 -6.32
CA ALA A 412 16.07 4.19 -6.96
C ALA A 412 14.71 4.93 -6.97
N GLU A 413 14.40 5.73 -5.94
CA GLU A 413 13.20 6.59 -5.91
C GLU A 413 13.23 7.69 -7.00
N GLY A 414 14.41 8.06 -7.48
CA GLY A 414 14.59 9.10 -8.50
C GLY A 414 14.37 8.62 -9.95
N GLU A 415 14.23 7.31 -10.20
CA GLU A 415 13.98 6.80 -11.54
C GLU A 415 12.48 6.77 -11.86
N PRO A 416 11.98 7.59 -12.80
CA PRO A 416 10.57 7.57 -13.18
C PRO A 416 10.25 6.27 -13.92
N GLY A 417 9.62 5.30 -13.24
CA GLY A 417 9.11 4.10 -13.91
C GLY A 417 8.94 2.82 -13.09
N ARG A 418 9.06 2.86 -11.76
CA ARG A 418 8.69 1.72 -10.89
C ARG A 418 7.32 1.90 -10.26
#